data_AF-A0AAV4ZG65-F1
#
_entry.id   AF-A0AAV4ZG65-F1
#
_cell.length_a   1.000
_cell.length_b   1.000
_cell.length_c   1.000
_cell.angle_alpha   90.00
_cell.angle_beta   90.00
_cell.angle_gamma   90.00
#
_symmetry.space_group_name_H-M   'P 1'
#
loop_
_entity.id
_entity.type
_entity.pdbx_description
1 polymer ?
#
loop_
_entity_poly.entity_id
_entity_poly.type
_entity_poly.pdbx_seq_one_letter_code
_entity_poly.pdbx_strand_id
1 'polypeptide(L)'
;MITVGLLTRIAARIYGPDWQRPLSRGLGPLHPDGAREAIDDRLVRRWASGERPIPAWVGPALIRLLDIRASKHTAAAAACRRDAEDLRAELYPEPELDPDNELAPRLG
;
A
#
# COMPACT_ATOMS: atom_id res chain seq x y z
N MET A 1 -25.48 -0.19 2.04
CA MET A 1 -25.04 1.07 2.68
C MET A 1 -23.74 0.80 3.43
N ILE A 2 -22.71 1.63 3.26
CA ILE A 2 -21.47 1.47 4.03
C ILE A 2 -21.69 1.97 5.45
N THR A 3 -21.21 1.21 6.43
CA THR A 3 -21.26 1.61 7.85
C THR A 3 -20.06 2.49 8.21
N VAL A 4 -20.21 3.31 9.23
CA VAL A 4 -19.13 4.16 9.76
C VAL A 4 -17.90 3.32 10.15
N GLY A 5 -18.10 2.20 10.83
CA GLY A 5 -17.01 1.29 11.21
C GLY A 5 -16.27 0.71 10.01
N LEU A 6 -16.98 0.38 8.93
CA LEU A 6 -16.37 -0.11 7.70
C LEU A 6 -15.56 0.99 6.98
N LEU A 7 -16.11 2.20 6.88
CA LEU A 7 -15.41 3.37 6.33
C LEU A 7 -14.09 3.61 7.06
N THR A 8 -14.14 3.72 8.40
CA THR A 8 -12.96 4.01 9.22
C THR A 8 -11.87 2.96 9.06
N ARG A 9 -12.25 1.66 9.09
CA ARG A 9 -11.30 0.55 8.93
C ARG A 9 -10.62 0.56 7.55
N ILE A 10 -11.39 0.78 6.49
CA ILE A 10 -10.86 0.82 5.11
C ILE A 10 -9.97 2.04 4.91
N ALA A 11 -10.44 3.22 5.30
CA ALA A 11 -9.68 4.46 5.13
C ALA A 11 -8.35 4.43 5.89
N ALA A 12 -8.36 3.90 7.12
CA ALA A 12 -7.14 3.69 7.90
C ALA A 12 -6.17 2.69 7.25
N ARG A 13 -6.69 1.64 6.57
CA ARG A 13 -5.85 0.70 5.82
C ARG A 13 -5.18 1.36 4.61
N ILE A 14 -5.88 2.27 3.94
CA ILE A 14 -5.37 2.94 2.75
C ILE A 14 -4.32 4.00 3.14
N TYR A 15 -4.65 4.85 4.11
CA TYR A 15 -3.91 6.10 4.38
C TYR A 15 -3.22 6.17 5.74
N GLY A 16 -3.44 5.21 6.64
CA GLY A 16 -2.91 5.23 8.00
C GLY A 16 -3.88 5.89 9.02
N PRO A 17 -3.43 6.13 10.26
CA PRO A 17 -4.31 6.59 11.34
C PRO A 17 -4.96 7.95 11.06
N ASP A 18 -4.26 8.86 10.39
CA ASP A 18 -4.75 10.21 10.05
C ASP A 18 -5.43 10.25 8.67
N TRP A 19 -6.40 9.37 8.46
CA TRP A 19 -6.95 9.08 7.13
C TRP A 19 -7.94 10.12 6.58
N GLN A 20 -8.57 10.99 7.37
CA GLN A 20 -9.70 11.80 6.88
C GLN A 20 -9.32 12.76 5.75
N ARG A 21 -8.20 13.49 5.90
CA ARG A 21 -7.70 14.45 4.90
C ARG A 21 -7.06 13.77 3.68
N PRO A 22 -6.32 12.66 3.83
CA PRO A 22 -5.91 11.86 2.68
C PRO A 22 -7.10 11.25 1.92
N LEU A 23 -8.14 10.82 2.62
CA LEU A 23 -9.33 10.24 2.00
C LEU A 23 -10.10 11.27 1.17
N SER A 24 -10.24 12.52 1.64
CA SER A 24 -10.94 13.56 0.88
C SER A 24 -10.27 13.83 -0.47
N ARG A 25 -8.92 13.88 -0.49
CA ARG A 25 -8.11 13.98 -1.72
C ARG A 25 -8.21 12.73 -2.58
N GLY A 26 -8.22 11.55 -1.97
CA GLY A 26 -8.39 10.29 -2.69
C GLY A 26 -9.74 10.17 -3.40
N LEU A 27 -10.80 10.68 -2.77
CA LEU A 27 -12.16 10.64 -3.31
C LEU A 27 -12.43 11.71 -4.37
N GLY A 28 -11.71 12.85 -4.35
CA GLY A 28 -11.90 13.96 -5.30
C GLY A 28 -11.88 13.53 -6.77
N PRO A 29 -10.85 12.82 -7.25
CA PRO A 29 -10.77 12.37 -8.63
C PRO A 29 -11.86 11.36 -9.04
N LEU A 30 -12.50 10.71 -8.06
CA LEU A 30 -13.52 9.68 -8.24
C LEU A 30 -14.94 10.21 -8.03
N HIS A 31 -15.11 11.52 -7.88
CA HIS A 31 -16.40 12.13 -7.59
C HIS A 31 -17.35 12.00 -8.80
N PRO A 32 -18.64 11.65 -8.61
CA PRO A 32 -19.58 11.42 -9.70
C PRO A 32 -19.87 12.69 -10.52
N ASP A 33 -19.95 13.86 -9.87
CA ASP A 33 -20.19 15.15 -10.55
C ASP A 33 -18.92 15.76 -11.15
N GLY A 34 -17.95 14.93 -11.54
CA GLY A 34 -16.69 15.35 -12.12
C GLY A 34 -15.52 15.37 -11.14
N ALA A 35 -14.37 14.94 -11.66
CA ALA A 35 -13.10 14.85 -10.96
C ALA A 35 -12.66 16.22 -10.43
N ARG A 36 -12.12 16.22 -9.21
CA ARG A 36 -11.61 17.40 -8.51
C ARG A 36 -10.44 17.02 -7.62
N GLU A 37 -9.69 18.00 -7.14
CA GLU A 37 -8.52 17.74 -6.29
C GLU A 37 -8.91 17.04 -4.98
N ALA A 38 -10.00 17.48 -4.35
CA ALA A 38 -10.52 16.89 -3.12
C ALA A 38 -12.02 17.16 -2.97
N ILE A 39 -12.69 16.34 -2.16
CA ILE A 39 -13.96 16.72 -1.53
C ILE A 39 -13.70 17.50 -0.23
N ASP A 40 -14.75 18.05 0.38
CA ASP A 40 -14.62 18.75 1.67
C ASP A 40 -14.18 17.81 2.80
N ASP A 41 -13.05 18.09 3.44
CA ASP A 41 -12.53 17.36 4.60
C ASP A 41 -13.54 17.31 5.75
N ARG A 42 -14.32 18.38 5.96
CA ARG A 42 -15.35 18.43 7.00
C ARG A 42 -16.45 17.41 6.71
N LEU A 43 -16.77 17.17 5.44
CA LEU A 43 -17.75 16.16 5.05
C LEU A 43 -17.30 14.76 5.47
N VAL A 44 -16.03 14.43 5.24
CA VAL A 44 -15.45 13.15 5.65
C VAL A 44 -15.50 12.97 7.16
N ARG A 45 -15.23 14.03 7.94
CA ARG A 45 -15.34 13.99 9.41
C ARG A 45 -16.77 13.72 9.87
N ARG A 46 -17.78 14.34 9.23
CA ARG A 46 -19.20 14.13 9.54
C ARG A 46 -19.68 12.72 9.19
N TRP A 47 -19.10 12.10 8.17
CA TRP A 47 -19.31 10.68 7.89
C TRP A 47 -18.70 9.80 8.98
N ALA A 48 -17.47 10.10 9.39
CA ALA A 48 -16.73 9.35 10.41
C ALA A 48 -17.40 9.38 11.80
N SER A 49 -18.09 10.49 12.13
CA SER A 49 -18.86 10.62 13.38
C SER A 49 -20.29 10.08 13.29
N GLY A 50 -20.75 9.70 12.09
CA GLY A 50 -22.15 9.32 11.86
C GLY A 50 -23.12 10.50 11.82
N GLU A 51 -22.65 11.75 11.92
CA GLU A 51 -23.48 12.95 11.83
C GLU A 51 -24.12 13.13 10.45
N ARG A 52 -23.50 12.57 9.40
CA ARG A 52 -24.06 12.53 8.04
C ARG A 52 -23.94 11.14 7.43
N PRO A 53 -24.98 10.65 6.71
CA PRO A 53 -24.88 9.38 6.00
C PRO A 53 -23.78 9.43 4.93
N ILE A 54 -23.16 8.26 4.73
CA ILE A 54 -22.14 8.06 3.69
C ILE A 54 -22.85 7.88 2.34
N PRO A 55 -22.53 8.69 1.32
CA PRO A 55 -23.13 8.55 -0.01
C PRO A 55 -22.81 7.19 -0.66
N ALA A 56 -23.74 6.67 -1.46
CA ALA A 56 -23.60 5.36 -2.09
C ALA A 56 -22.36 5.23 -2.99
N TRP A 57 -21.96 6.31 -3.67
CA TRP A 57 -20.81 6.32 -4.58
C TRP A 57 -19.46 6.12 -3.87
N VAL A 58 -19.39 6.41 -2.57
CA VAL A 58 -18.15 6.27 -1.79
C VAL A 58 -17.70 4.80 -1.75
N GLY A 59 -18.62 3.83 -1.78
CA GLY A 59 -18.26 2.42 -1.75
C GLY A 59 -17.45 1.96 -2.96
N PRO A 60 -17.97 2.11 -4.18
CA PRO A 60 -17.20 1.87 -5.40
C PRO A 60 -15.88 2.64 -5.44
N ALA A 61 -15.84 3.89 -4.97
CA ALA A 61 -14.60 4.67 -4.89
C ALA A 61 -13.58 4.06 -3.93
N LEU A 62 -14.01 3.61 -2.74
CA LEU A 62 -13.14 2.93 -1.78
C LEU A 62 -12.56 1.61 -2.33
N ILE A 63 -13.32 0.85 -3.10
CA ILE A 63 -12.83 -0.36 -3.78
C ILE A 63 -11.68 0.01 -4.72
N ARG A 64 -11.87 1.03 -5.58
CA ARG A 64 -10.81 1.51 -6.47
C ARG A 64 -9.55 1.97 -5.71
N LEU A 65 -9.73 2.67 -4.60
CA LEU A 65 -8.61 3.12 -3.77
C LEU A 65 -7.87 1.96 -3.10
N LEU A 66 -8.59 0.91 -2.67
CA LEU A 66 -7.99 -0.32 -2.15
C LEU A 66 -7.18 -1.04 -3.24
N ASP A 67 -7.71 -1.17 -4.45
CA ASP A 67 -7.01 -1.80 -5.56
C ASP A 67 -5.71 -1.06 -5.88
N ILE A 68 -5.77 0.28 -5.98
CA ILE A 68 -4.59 1.14 -6.20
C ILE A 68 -3.55 0.92 -5.09
N ARG A 69 -4.00 0.84 -3.82
CA ARG A 69 -3.10 0.64 -2.68
C ARG A 69 -2.47 -0.74 -2.70
N ALA A 70 -3.23 -1.78 -3.02
CA ALA A 70 -2.74 -3.15 -3.15
C ALA A 70 -1.69 -3.26 -4.26
N SER A 71 -1.96 -2.70 -5.45
CA SER A 71 -1.00 -2.68 -6.55
C SER A 71 0.31 -1.97 -6.18
N LYS A 72 0.23 -0.83 -5.48
CA LYS A 72 1.42 -0.11 -4.98
C LYS A 72 2.24 -0.97 -4.00
N HIS A 73 1.58 -1.69 -3.10
CA HIS A 73 2.27 -2.58 -2.17
C HIS A 73 2.92 -3.77 -2.87
N THR A 74 2.26 -4.38 -3.85
CA THR A 74 2.85 -5.45 -4.66
C THR A 74 4.11 -4.97 -5.39
N ALA A 75 4.05 -3.78 -6.00
CA ALA A 75 5.19 -3.17 -6.67
C ALA A 75 6.35 -2.88 -5.69
N ALA A 76 6.06 -2.29 -4.53
CA ALA A 76 7.06 -2.03 -3.49
C ALA A 76 7.70 -3.31 -2.97
N ALA A 77 6.92 -4.37 -2.72
CA ALA A 77 7.44 -5.65 -2.27
C ALA A 77 8.35 -6.30 -3.33
N ALA A 78 8.04 -6.15 -4.62
CA ALA A 78 8.91 -6.61 -5.70
C ALA A 78 10.22 -5.81 -5.77
N ALA A 79 10.18 -4.49 -5.55
CA ALA A 79 11.38 -3.67 -5.48
C ALA A 79 12.29 -4.09 -4.32
N CYS A 80 11.75 -4.20 -3.10
CA CYS A 80 12.54 -4.62 -1.94
C CYS A 80 13.18 -6.01 -2.11
N ARG A 81 12.52 -6.94 -2.81
CA ARG A 81 13.10 -8.26 -3.10
C ARG A 81 14.30 -8.17 -4.05
N ARG A 82 14.21 -7.35 -5.10
CA ARG A 82 15.34 -7.10 -6.02
C ARG A 82 16.50 -6.47 -5.28
N ASP A 83 16.24 -5.41 -4.51
CA ASP A 83 17.29 -4.74 -3.73
C ASP A 83 17.97 -5.71 -2.74
N ALA A 84 17.21 -6.66 -2.17
CA ALA A 84 17.75 -7.69 -1.28
C ALA A 84 18.54 -8.78 -2.00
N GLU A 85 18.23 -9.08 -3.27
CA GLU A 85 19.03 -9.97 -4.13
C GLU A 85 20.35 -9.29 -4.50
N ASP A 86 20.29 -8.03 -4.94
CA ASP A 86 21.45 -7.21 -5.27
C ASP A 86 22.39 -7.10 -4.05
N LEU A 87 21.84 -6.76 -2.88
CA LEU A 87 22.62 -6.66 -1.64
C LEU A 87 23.22 -8.00 -1.21
N ARG A 88 22.52 -9.13 -1.43
CA ARG A 88 23.05 -10.46 -1.10
C ARG A 88 24.24 -10.79 -2.00
N ALA A 89 24.16 -10.50 -3.29
CA ALA A 89 25.26 -10.72 -4.23
C ALA A 89 26.50 -9.88 -3.87
N GLU A 90 26.29 -8.66 -3.37
CA GLU A 90 27.38 -7.78 -2.93
C GLU A 90 28.02 -8.23 -1.60
N LEU A 91 27.21 -8.61 -0.61
CA LEU A 91 27.70 -8.98 0.73
C LEU A 91 28.25 -10.41 0.81
N TYR A 92 27.71 -11.32 0.01
CA TYR A 92 28.06 -12.74 0.00
C TYR A 92 28.31 -13.17 -1.44
N PRO A 93 29.38 -12.68 -2.09
CA PRO A 93 29.78 -13.25 -3.36
C PRO A 93 30.02 -14.74 -3.13
N GLU A 94 29.47 -15.60 -4.00
CA GLU A 94 29.86 -17.02 -4.04
C GLU A 94 31.39 -17.05 -4.00
N PRO A 95 32.01 -17.83 -3.09
CA PRO A 95 33.45 -17.98 -3.14
C PRO A 95 33.78 -18.44 -4.55
N GLU A 96 34.72 -17.73 -5.19
CA GLU A 96 35.26 -18.17 -6.46
C GLU A 96 35.65 -19.63 -6.25
N LEU A 97 35.01 -20.53 -6.99
CA LEU A 97 35.35 -21.95 -6.98
C LEU A 97 36.80 -22.00 -7.43
N ASP A 98 37.72 -22.00 -6.47
CA ASP A 98 39.13 -22.21 -6.74
C ASP A 98 39.23 -23.67 -7.20
N PRO A 99 39.45 -23.91 -8.50
CA PRO A 99 39.53 -25.27 -9.03
C PRO A 99 40.72 -26.03 -8.42
N ASP A 100 41.65 -25.34 -7.75
CA ASP A 100 42.82 -25.95 -7.11
C ASP A 100 42.57 -26.31 -5.62
N ASN A 101 41.41 -25.99 -5.04
CA ASN A 101 41.06 -26.34 -3.66
C ASN A 101 40.57 -27.82 -3.50
N GLU A 102 41.12 -28.74 -4.29
CA GLU A 102 40.92 -30.19 -4.15
C GLU A 102 41.98 -30.88 -3.27
N LEU A 103 42.92 -30.13 -2.67
CA LEU A 103 44.06 -30.72 -1.97
C LEU A 103 44.20 -30.22 -0.52
N ALA A 104 43.38 -30.77 0.38
CA ALA A 104 43.80 -30.98 1.76
C ALA A 104 43.56 -32.45 2.15
N PRO A 105 44.48 -33.07 2.89
CA PRO A 105 44.85 -34.47 2.71
C PRO A 105 43.79 -35.42 3.29
N ARG A 106 43.56 -36.53 2.59
CA ARG A 106 43.08 -37.77 3.21
C ARG A 106 44.14 -38.21 4.21
N LEU A 107 43.99 -37.83 5.47
CA LEU A 107 44.78 -38.40 6.56
C LEU A 107 44.35 -39.87 6.69
N GLY A 108 45.27 -40.76 6.31
CA GLY A 108 45.25 -42.18 6.68
C GLY A 108 45.82 -42.43 8.06
#